data_AF-Q6S905-F1
#
_entry.id   AF-Q6S905-F1
#
_cell.length_a   1.000
_cell.length_b   1.000
_cell.length_c   1.000
_cell.angle_alpha   90.00
_cell.angle_beta   90.00
_cell.angle_gamma   90.00
#
_symmetry.space_group_name_H-M   'P 1'
#
loop_
_entity.id
_entity.type
_entity.pdbx_description
1 polymer ?
#
loop_
_entity_poly.entity_id
_entity_poly.type
_entity_poly.pdbx_seq_one_letter_code
_entity_poly.pdbx_strand_id
1 'polypeptide(L)'
;VIEDTTAKHIFDRIGKIVYETVEKDALPYENELHGLLTNATFEKNPPGKQTPARPCKLNHEYHTNATNGRSYPCRKGTEKRFSEVSGGECDKNKIRGSKGDNEGACAPYRRLNLCVRNLENISDFNNINNDTLLADVCLAALHEGDSIRSDHYKYKLTNSSSQICTMLARSFADIG
;
A
#
# COMPACT_ATOMS: atom_id res chain seq x y z
N VAL A 1 9.67 -4.81 31.65
CA VAL A 1 8.95 -4.51 30.39
C VAL A 1 7.71 -5.36 30.40
N ILE A 2 6.51 -4.77 30.34
CA ILE A 2 5.29 -5.57 30.24
C ILE A 2 5.21 -5.99 28.77
N GLU A 3 5.83 -7.12 28.44
CA GLU A 3 5.72 -7.71 27.11
C GLU A 3 4.25 -8.04 26.84
N ASP A 4 3.81 -7.84 25.59
CA ASP A 4 2.60 -8.48 25.07
C ASP A 4 1.26 -8.05 25.70
N THR A 5 1.15 -6.82 26.22
CA THR A 5 -0.10 -6.28 26.81
C THR A 5 -1.28 -6.16 25.84
N THR A 6 -1.00 -6.16 24.53
CA THR A 6 -2.03 -6.09 23.48
C THR A 6 -1.66 -7.02 22.33
N ALA A 7 -2.66 -7.45 21.56
CA ALA A 7 -2.42 -8.22 20.34
C ALA A 7 -1.45 -7.51 19.39
N LYS A 8 -1.51 -6.17 19.32
CA LYS A 8 -0.57 -5.37 18.53
C LYS A 8 0.87 -5.60 18.98
N HIS A 9 1.15 -5.50 20.29
CA HIS A 9 2.51 -5.66 20.81
C HIS A 9 3.07 -7.06 20.55
N ILE A 10 2.24 -8.10 20.70
CA ILE A 10 2.62 -9.48 20.38
C ILE A 10 3.02 -9.61 18.91
N PHE A 11 2.17 -9.14 17.99
CA PHE A 11 2.43 -9.27 16.56
C PHE A 11 3.58 -8.39 16.07
N ASP A 12 3.78 -7.19 16.64
CA ASP A 12 4.96 -6.38 16.34
C ASP A 12 6.25 -7.10 16.75
N ARG A 13 6.27 -7.74 17.93
CA ARG A 13 7.42 -8.51 18.42
C ARG A 13 7.73 -9.71 17.54
N ILE A 14 6.71 -10.48 17.17
CA ILE A 14 6.86 -11.62 16.24
C ILE A 14 7.32 -11.12 14.86
N GLY A 15 6.72 -10.03 14.35
CA GLY A 15 7.09 -9.42 13.09
C GLY A 15 8.55 -9.00 13.04
N LYS A 16 9.10 -8.46 14.14
CA LYS A 16 10.53 -8.17 14.25
C LYS A 16 11.40 -9.41 14.10
N ILE A 17 11.04 -10.52 14.78
CA ILE A 17 11.79 -11.78 14.70
C ILE A 17 11.78 -12.33 13.27
N VAL A 18 10.62 -12.28 12.59
CA VAL A 18 10.50 -12.70 11.19
C VAL A 18 11.33 -11.80 10.27
N TYR A 19 11.25 -10.47 10.45
CA TYR A 19 12.02 -9.50 9.68
C TYR A 19 13.53 -9.75 9.75
N GLU A 20 14.08 -9.94 10.95
CA GLU A 20 15.52 -10.24 11.14
C GLU A 20 15.98 -11.53 10.45
N THR A 21 15.05 -12.47 10.22
CA THR A 21 15.32 -13.71 9.48
C THR A 21 15.31 -13.42 7.98
N VAL A 22 14.21 -12.85 7.46
CA VAL A 22 14.04 -12.63 6.01
C VAL A 22 14.99 -11.57 5.46
N GLU A 23 15.41 -10.60 6.27
CA GLU A 23 16.42 -9.60 5.88
C GLU A 23 17.74 -10.29 5.52
N LYS A 24 18.21 -11.23 6.36
CA LYS A 24 19.45 -11.98 6.11
C LYS A 24 19.33 -12.87 4.87
N ASP A 25 18.17 -13.52 4.70
CA ASP A 25 17.91 -14.39 3.55
C ASP A 25 17.81 -13.59 2.24
N ALA A 26 17.42 -12.31 2.31
CA ALA A 26 17.32 -11.42 1.15
C ALA A 26 18.65 -10.79 0.72
N LEU A 27 19.65 -10.67 1.61
CA LEU A 27 20.94 -10.00 1.34
C LEU A 27 21.63 -10.47 0.04
N PRO A 28 21.68 -11.77 -0.31
CA PRO A 28 22.32 -12.21 -1.56
C PRO A 28 21.67 -11.65 -2.83
N TYR A 29 20.39 -11.23 -2.75
CA TYR A 29 19.59 -10.77 -3.88
C TYR A 29 19.42 -9.24 -3.91
N GLU A 30 20.00 -8.52 -2.95
CA GLU A 30 19.82 -7.07 -2.82
C GLU A 30 20.18 -6.36 -4.13
N ASN A 31 21.35 -6.64 -4.71
CA ASN A 31 21.79 -6.01 -5.96
C ASN A 31 20.88 -6.32 -7.15
N GLU A 32 20.17 -7.44 -7.13
CA GLU A 32 19.31 -7.89 -8.23
C GLU A 32 17.89 -7.32 -8.14
N LEU A 33 17.42 -7.01 -6.92
CA LEU A 33 16.05 -6.58 -6.64
C LEU A 33 15.94 -5.12 -6.21
N HIS A 34 17.04 -4.49 -5.83
CA HIS A 34 17.05 -3.12 -5.33
C HIS A 34 16.70 -2.13 -6.45
N GLY A 35 15.57 -1.43 -6.27
CA GLY A 35 15.13 -0.35 -7.13
C GLY A 35 15.66 1.01 -6.65
N LEU A 36 16.01 1.87 -7.58
CA LEU A 36 16.40 3.26 -7.36
C LEU A 36 15.37 4.19 -7.99
N LEU A 37 14.60 4.88 -7.15
CA LEU A 37 13.54 5.78 -7.63
C LEU A 37 14.03 6.76 -8.69
N THR A 38 15.22 7.33 -8.53
CA THR A 38 15.82 8.32 -9.45
C THR A 38 16.20 7.77 -10.82
N ASN A 39 16.22 6.45 -10.98
CA ASN A 39 16.56 5.77 -12.23
C ASN A 39 15.30 5.33 -13.00
N ALA A 40 14.12 5.43 -12.39
CA ALA A 40 12.86 5.09 -13.05
C ALA A 40 12.59 6.02 -14.25
N THR A 41 12.33 5.42 -15.41
CA THR A 41 12.00 6.08 -16.67
C THR A 41 10.71 5.49 -17.23
N PHE A 42 9.74 6.32 -17.58
CA PHE A 42 8.40 5.93 -18.05
C PHE A 42 8.17 6.28 -19.53
N GLU A 43 8.69 7.41 -19.99
CA GLU A 43 8.63 7.82 -21.39
C GLU A 43 9.98 7.63 -22.08
N LYS A 44 9.98 7.36 -23.39
CA LYS A 44 11.23 7.26 -24.17
C LYS A 44 11.87 8.63 -24.43
N ASN A 45 11.08 9.70 -24.45
CA ASN A 45 11.51 11.06 -24.75
C ASN A 45 10.85 12.07 -23.79
N PRO A 46 11.58 13.01 -23.19
CA PRO A 46 13.02 13.17 -23.28
C PRO A 46 13.77 12.03 -22.56
N PRO A 47 14.89 11.55 -23.12
CA PRO A 47 15.75 10.60 -22.43
C PRO A 47 16.38 11.29 -21.21
N GLY A 48 16.29 10.68 -20.02
CA GLY A 48 16.88 11.23 -18.81
C GLY A 48 16.11 10.89 -17.53
N LYS A 49 16.48 11.54 -16.43
CA LYS A 49 15.79 11.39 -15.13
C LYS A 49 14.39 11.99 -15.22
N GLN A 50 13.38 11.14 -15.11
CA GLN A 50 11.98 11.55 -15.17
C GLN A 50 11.35 11.65 -13.79
N THR A 51 11.87 10.89 -12.82
CA THR A 51 11.36 10.91 -11.45
C THR A 51 12.16 11.85 -10.54
N PRO A 52 11.48 12.49 -9.57
CA PRO A 52 12.13 13.22 -8.50
C PRO A 52 12.78 12.27 -7.50
N ALA A 53 13.87 12.73 -6.86
CA ALA A 53 14.50 11.95 -5.78
C ALA A 53 13.60 11.75 -4.55
N ARG A 54 12.58 12.60 -4.37
CA ARG A 54 11.62 12.49 -3.26
C ARG A 54 10.32 11.86 -3.76
N PRO A 55 9.88 10.72 -3.19
CA PRO A 55 8.61 10.09 -3.54
C PRO A 55 7.41 11.03 -3.44
N CYS A 56 7.43 11.98 -2.51
CA CYS A 56 6.35 12.96 -2.30
C CYS A 56 6.08 13.89 -3.50
N LYS A 57 6.93 13.87 -4.53
CA LYS A 57 6.76 14.67 -5.76
C LYS A 57 6.34 13.82 -6.96
N LEU A 58 6.05 12.54 -6.76
CA LEU A 58 5.56 11.69 -7.84
C LEU A 58 4.20 12.20 -8.34
N ASN A 59 4.02 12.17 -9.66
CA ASN A 59 2.77 12.55 -10.31
C ASN A 59 2.29 11.34 -11.11
N HIS A 60 1.07 10.88 -10.83
CA HIS A 60 0.47 9.73 -11.51
C HIS A 60 0.23 9.97 -13.01
N GLU A 61 0.23 11.20 -13.49
CA GLU A 61 0.10 11.49 -14.92
C GLU A 61 1.38 11.13 -15.70
N TYR A 62 2.53 11.11 -15.03
CA TYR A 62 3.84 10.97 -15.68
C TYR A 62 4.69 9.80 -15.15
N HIS A 63 4.52 9.41 -13.88
CA HIS A 63 5.43 8.49 -13.20
C HIS A 63 4.78 7.13 -12.90
N THR A 64 4.24 6.47 -13.93
CA THR A 64 3.58 5.16 -13.79
C THR A 64 3.54 4.39 -15.11
N ASN A 65 3.59 3.07 -15.04
CA ASN A 65 3.37 2.19 -16.21
C ASN A 65 1.87 1.89 -16.46
N ALA A 66 0.95 2.52 -15.71
CA ALA A 66 -0.50 2.44 -15.92
C ALA A 66 -0.98 3.44 -17.00
N THR A 67 -0.64 3.15 -18.25
CA THR A 67 -0.84 4.05 -19.41
C THR A 67 -2.23 4.00 -20.03
N ASN A 68 -3.12 3.13 -19.56
CA ASN A 68 -4.49 2.94 -20.07
C ASN A 68 -5.52 3.96 -19.53
N GLY A 69 -5.07 5.11 -19.01
CA GLY A 69 -5.94 6.14 -18.41
C GLY A 69 -6.45 5.81 -17.00
N ARG A 70 -5.90 4.77 -16.36
CA ARG A 70 -6.23 4.39 -14.97
C ARG A 70 -5.03 4.53 -14.03
N SER A 71 -4.20 5.54 -14.31
CA SER A 71 -2.99 5.85 -13.56
C SER A 71 -3.20 6.39 -12.15
N TYR A 72 -4.34 7.04 -11.88
CA TYR A 72 -4.61 7.59 -10.55
C TYR A 72 -4.81 6.45 -9.52
N PRO A 73 -4.03 6.37 -8.43
CA PRO A 73 -4.03 5.20 -7.53
C PRO A 73 -5.33 4.94 -6.78
N CYS A 74 -6.14 5.98 -6.50
CA CYS A 74 -7.40 5.82 -5.77
C CYS A 74 -8.59 5.70 -6.75
N ARG A 75 -9.60 4.91 -6.42
CA ARG A 75 -10.87 4.89 -7.17
C ARG A 75 -11.66 6.19 -6.92
N LYS A 76 -12.44 6.62 -7.92
CA LYS A 76 -13.40 7.74 -7.74
C LYS A 76 -14.67 7.18 -7.09
N GLY A 77 -15.10 7.73 -5.95
CA GLY A 77 -16.32 7.29 -5.28
C GLY A 77 -16.52 7.90 -3.89
N THR A 78 -17.71 7.70 -3.32
CA THR A 78 -18.11 8.09 -1.95
C THR A 78 -17.81 7.00 -0.92
N GLU A 79 -16.91 6.07 -1.25
CA GLU A 79 -16.63 4.87 -0.45
C GLU A 79 -16.05 5.26 0.91
N LYS A 80 -16.75 4.91 1.98
CA LYS A 80 -16.33 5.18 3.35
C LYS A 80 -15.22 4.19 3.74
N ARG A 81 -14.00 4.69 3.91
CA ARG A 81 -12.84 3.90 4.37
C ARG A 81 -12.91 3.49 5.85
N PHE A 82 -13.66 4.25 6.63
CA PHE A 82 -13.94 3.99 8.04
C PHE A 82 -15.46 3.92 8.21
N SER A 83 -15.99 2.71 8.20
CA SER A 83 -17.42 2.50 8.44
C SER A 83 -17.69 2.51 9.94
N GLU A 84 -18.69 3.28 10.37
CA GLU A 84 -19.20 3.24 11.75
C GLU A 84 -20.28 2.14 11.92
N VAL A 85 -20.71 1.51 10.82
CA VAL A 85 -21.89 0.62 10.79
C VAL A 85 -21.57 -0.85 10.49
N SER A 86 -20.37 -1.16 10.00
CA SER A 86 -19.98 -2.54 9.67
C SER A 86 -18.47 -2.74 9.88
N GLY A 87 -18.08 -3.95 10.31
CA GLY A 87 -16.70 -4.31 10.63
C GLY A 87 -15.81 -4.59 9.40
N GLY A 88 -16.39 -5.00 8.27
CA GLY A 88 -15.64 -5.34 7.06
C GLY A 88 -16.45 -6.19 6.08
N GLU A 89 -15.80 -6.59 4.98
CA GLU A 89 -16.31 -7.61 4.04
C GLU A 89 -15.83 -8.98 4.50
N CYS A 90 -16.71 -9.97 4.53
CA CYS A 90 -16.40 -11.32 5.01
C CYS A 90 -16.89 -12.42 4.04
N ASP A 91 -17.47 -12.06 2.90
CA ASP A 91 -17.96 -13.02 1.91
C ASP A 91 -16.82 -13.90 1.39
N LYS A 92 -16.98 -15.22 1.56
CA LYS A 92 -16.02 -16.24 1.11
C LYS A 92 -15.72 -16.17 -0.39
N ASN A 93 -16.65 -15.66 -1.20
CA ASN A 93 -16.45 -15.48 -2.63
C ASN A 93 -15.50 -14.32 -2.97
N LYS A 94 -15.28 -13.41 -2.03
CA LYS A 94 -14.43 -12.21 -2.21
C LYS A 94 -13.08 -12.32 -1.50
N ILE A 95 -12.92 -13.29 -0.60
CA ILE A 95 -11.72 -13.45 0.23
C ILE A 95 -11.14 -14.85 0.02
N ARG A 96 -9.95 -14.88 -0.57
CA ARG A 96 -9.21 -16.12 -0.81
C ARG A 96 -8.90 -16.82 0.53
N GLY A 97 -9.20 -18.11 0.61
CA GLY A 97 -8.91 -18.95 1.78
C GLY A 97 -10.07 -19.04 2.79
N SER A 98 -11.10 -18.20 2.68
CA SER A 98 -12.35 -18.35 3.42
C SER A 98 -13.16 -19.51 2.84
N LYS A 99 -13.68 -20.39 3.70
CA LYS A 99 -14.29 -21.67 3.26
C LYS A 99 -15.79 -21.76 3.53
N GLY A 100 -16.32 -20.93 4.43
CA GLY A 100 -17.73 -20.98 4.79
C GLY A 100 -18.13 -19.81 5.65
N ASP A 101 -19.39 -19.83 6.07
CA ASP A 101 -20.01 -18.70 6.75
C ASP A 101 -19.55 -18.60 8.23
N ASN A 102 -18.93 -19.66 8.75
CA ASN A 102 -18.39 -19.75 10.10
C ASN A 102 -16.85 -19.84 10.15
N GLU A 103 -16.16 -19.83 9.01
CA GLU A 103 -14.70 -19.96 8.91
C GLU A 103 -14.17 -19.11 7.76
N GLY A 104 -13.46 -18.03 8.10
CA GLY A 104 -12.86 -17.14 7.13
C GLY A 104 -12.21 -15.91 7.74
N ALA A 105 -11.66 -15.06 6.87
CA ALA A 105 -11.15 -13.75 7.23
C ALA A 105 -12.15 -12.65 6.82
N CYS A 106 -12.05 -11.50 7.47
CA CYS A 106 -12.80 -10.30 7.12
C CYS A 106 -11.83 -9.19 6.71
N ALA A 107 -12.02 -8.65 5.51
CA ALA A 107 -11.23 -7.53 5.00
C ALA A 107 -11.83 -6.20 5.54
N PRO A 108 -11.05 -5.38 6.26
CA PRO A 108 -11.54 -4.10 6.77
C PRO A 108 -11.83 -3.14 5.61
N TYR A 109 -12.80 -2.22 5.77
CA TYR A 109 -13.13 -1.22 4.75
C TYR A 109 -11.94 -0.39 4.27
N ARG A 110 -10.93 -0.16 5.11
CA ARG A 110 -9.66 0.45 4.68
C ARG A 110 -8.98 -0.37 3.57
N ARG A 111 -8.88 -1.70 3.73
CA ARG A 111 -8.26 -2.60 2.75
C ARG A 111 -9.04 -2.69 1.45
N LEU A 112 -10.37 -2.66 1.52
CA LEU A 112 -11.25 -2.74 0.35
C LEU A 112 -11.05 -1.56 -0.60
N ASN A 113 -10.73 -0.40 -0.04
CA ASN A 113 -10.64 0.86 -0.77
C ASN A 113 -9.20 1.31 -1.02
N LEU A 114 -8.20 0.46 -0.76
CA LEU A 114 -6.76 0.77 -0.85
C LEU A 114 -6.40 1.46 -2.18
N CYS A 115 -5.56 2.50 -2.14
CA CYS A 115 -5.17 3.25 -3.35
C CYS A 115 -4.09 2.50 -4.15
N VAL A 116 -4.46 1.40 -4.80
CA VAL A 116 -3.56 0.56 -5.62
C VAL A 116 -4.04 0.39 -7.07
N ARG A 117 -4.97 1.25 -7.52
CA ARG A 117 -5.56 1.14 -8.86
C ARG A 117 -4.53 1.26 -9.98
N ASN A 118 -3.47 2.04 -9.80
CA ASN A 118 -2.38 2.11 -10.76
C ASN A 118 -1.69 0.74 -10.91
N LEU A 119 -1.43 0.04 -9.80
CA LEU A 119 -0.83 -1.29 -9.79
C LEU A 119 -1.74 -2.34 -10.47
N GLU A 120 -3.04 -2.26 -10.25
CA GLU A 120 -4.03 -3.13 -10.91
C GLU A 120 -4.14 -2.91 -12.43
N ASN A 121 -3.67 -1.75 -12.92
CA ASN A 121 -3.85 -1.31 -14.30
C ASN A 121 -2.52 -1.03 -15.01
N ILE A 122 -1.41 -1.58 -14.50
CA ILE A 122 -0.13 -1.57 -15.23
C ILE A 122 -0.36 -2.18 -16.60
N SER A 123 -0.02 -1.43 -17.65
CA SER A 123 -0.26 -1.80 -19.05
C SER A 123 0.99 -1.75 -19.91
N ASP A 124 2.00 -0.98 -19.53
CA ASP A 124 3.30 -1.00 -20.20
C ASP A 124 4.25 -2.03 -19.56
N PHE A 125 4.01 -3.31 -19.87
CA PHE A 125 4.81 -4.41 -19.34
C PHE A 125 6.26 -4.43 -19.83
N ASN A 126 6.55 -3.82 -20.98
CA ASN A 126 7.91 -3.76 -21.53
C ASN A 126 8.80 -2.80 -20.76
N ASN A 127 8.20 -1.90 -19.98
CA ASN A 127 8.89 -0.89 -19.20
C ASN A 127 8.88 -1.19 -17.69
N ILE A 128 8.53 -2.42 -17.29
CA ILE A 128 8.59 -2.84 -15.89
C ILE A 128 9.99 -3.36 -15.57
N ASN A 129 10.66 -2.69 -14.65
CA ASN A 129 11.86 -3.14 -13.95
C ASN A 129 11.78 -2.75 -12.46
N ASN A 130 12.83 -3.02 -11.68
CA ASN A 130 12.87 -2.71 -10.25
C ASN A 130 12.63 -1.22 -9.96
N ASP A 131 13.18 -0.33 -10.78
CA ASP A 131 13.09 1.12 -10.58
C ASP A 131 11.68 1.64 -10.86
N THR A 132 11.08 1.25 -11.99
CA THR A 132 9.73 1.68 -12.36
C THR A 132 8.67 1.04 -11.48
N LEU A 133 8.86 -0.24 -11.09
CA LEU A 133 7.96 -0.91 -10.16
C LEU A 133 8.00 -0.25 -8.78
N LEU A 134 9.21 0.09 -8.29
CA LEU A 134 9.36 0.86 -7.05
C LEU A 134 8.62 2.20 -7.13
N ALA A 135 8.75 2.91 -8.25
CA ALA A 135 8.06 4.18 -8.47
C ALA A 135 6.53 4.02 -8.47
N ASP A 136 6.00 2.99 -9.12
CA ASP A 136 4.57 2.65 -9.13
C ASP A 136 4.04 2.30 -7.72
N VAL A 137 4.80 1.52 -6.94
CA VAL A 137 4.47 1.19 -5.54
C VAL A 137 4.55 2.43 -4.65
N CYS A 138 5.58 3.27 -4.82
CA CYS A 138 5.72 4.53 -4.10
C CYS A 138 4.57 5.50 -4.40
N LEU A 139 4.11 5.55 -5.65
CA LEU A 139 2.96 6.34 -6.07
C LEU A 139 1.68 5.83 -5.38
N ALA A 140 1.44 4.53 -5.33
CA ALA A 140 0.32 3.95 -4.58
C ALA A 140 0.39 4.30 -3.08
N ALA A 141 1.55 4.12 -2.45
CA ALA A 141 1.76 4.44 -1.04
C ALA A 141 1.57 5.93 -0.72
N LEU A 142 2.03 6.83 -1.61
CA LEU A 142 1.85 8.27 -1.47
C LEU A 142 0.36 8.65 -1.40
N HIS A 143 -0.42 8.17 -2.36
CA HIS A 143 -1.85 8.47 -2.45
C HIS A 143 -2.65 7.77 -1.35
N GLU A 144 -2.28 6.55 -0.95
CA GLU A 144 -2.88 5.84 0.19
C GLU A 144 -2.67 6.60 1.50
N GLY A 145 -1.44 7.08 1.74
CA GLY A 145 -1.11 7.87 2.92
C GLY A 145 -1.88 9.19 2.98
N ASP A 146 -2.01 9.89 1.86
CA ASP A 146 -2.77 11.13 1.79
C ASP A 146 -4.29 10.92 2.00
N SER A 147 -4.83 9.84 1.42
CA SER A 147 -6.21 9.45 1.62
C SER A 147 -6.50 9.12 3.10
N ILE A 148 -5.63 8.33 3.74
CA ILE A 148 -5.76 8.03 5.18
C ILE A 148 -5.69 9.31 6.02
N ARG A 149 -4.73 10.20 5.74
CA ARG A 149 -4.59 11.46 6.47
C ARG A 149 -5.86 12.31 6.39
N SER A 150 -6.39 12.45 5.18
CA SER A 150 -7.58 13.27 4.91
C SER A 150 -8.84 12.73 5.60
N ASP A 151 -9.03 11.41 5.60
CA ASP A 151 -10.17 10.80 6.28
C ASP A 151 -9.97 10.73 7.80
N HIS A 152 -8.77 10.41 8.28
CA HIS A 152 -8.46 10.36 9.71
C HIS A 152 -8.77 11.68 10.42
N TYR A 153 -8.47 12.82 9.78
CA TYR A 153 -8.83 14.14 10.33
C TYR A 153 -10.33 14.28 10.61
N LYS A 154 -11.19 13.75 9.73
CA LYS A 154 -12.65 13.77 9.90
C LYS A 154 -13.09 12.87 11.06
N TYR A 155 -12.54 11.66 11.15
CA TYR A 155 -12.93 10.66 12.15
C TYR A 155 -12.29 10.87 13.54
N LYS A 156 -11.18 11.62 13.65
CA LYS A 156 -10.60 11.99 14.95
C LYS A 156 -11.56 12.83 15.79
N LEU A 157 -12.48 13.57 15.15
CA LEU A 157 -13.52 14.36 15.82
C LEU A 157 -14.51 13.47 16.59
N THR A 158 -14.72 12.23 16.15
CA THR A 158 -15.64 11.26 16.78
C THR A 158 -14.93 10.09 17.46
N ASN A 159 -13.62 9.90 17.22
CA ASN A 159 -12.84 8.80 17.79
C ASN A 159 -11.44 9.24 18.23
N SER A 160 -11.32 9.64 19.50
CA SER A 160 -10.09 10.15 20.12
C SER A 160 -8.97 9.11 20.26
N SER A 161 -9.30 7.81 20.17
CA SER A 161 -8.34 6.71 20.30
C SER A 161 -7.61 6.37 19.00
N SER A 162 -8.09 6.88 17.85
CA SER A 162 -7.54 6.55 16.54
C SER A 162 -6.18 7.21 16.31
N GLN A 163 -5.12 6.42 16.26
CA GLN A 163 -3.75 6.88 15.97
C GLN A 163 -3.44 6.76 14.47
N ILE A 164 -3.17 7.89 13.81
CA ILE A 164 -2.89 7.93 12.36
C ILE A 164 -1.76 6.99 11.95
N CYS A 165 -0.69 6.91 12.75
CA CYS A 165 0.44 6.03 12.47
C CYS A 165 0.06 4.54 12.47
N THR A 166 -0.92 4.14 13.29
CA THR A 166 -1.40 2.75 13.28
C THR A 166 -2.18 2.45 12.00
N MET A 167 -2.96 3.41 11.50
CA MET A 167 -3.66 3.23 10.23
C MET A 167 -2.71 3.20 9.04
N LEU A 168 -1.67 4.05 9.04
CA LEU A 168 -0.61 4.03 8.02
C LEU A 168 0.17 2.70 8.05
N ALA A 169 0.56 2.21 9.23
CA ALA A 169 1.25 0.92 9.35
C ALA A 169 0.42 -0.25 8.82
N ARG A 170 -0.91 -0.24 9.07
CA ARG A 170 -1.84 -1.24 8.52
C ARG A 170 -2.02 -1.14 7.00
N SER A 171 -1.89 0.04 6.40
CA SER A 171 -1.90 0.17 4.94
C SER A 171 -0.57 -0.20 4.31
N PHE A 172 0.54 0.13 4.97
CA PHE A 172 1.87 -0.34 4.57
C PHE A 172 1.91 -1.87 4.50
N ALA A 173 1.44 -2.54 5.55
CA ALA A 173 1.37 -4.00 5.59
C ALA A 173 0.39 -4.64 4.58
N ASP A 174 -0.58 -3.88 4.05
CA ASP A 174 -1.51 -4.36 3.02
C ASP A 174 -1.00 -4.14 1.59
N ILE A 175 -0.05 -3.21 1.41
CA ILE A 175 0.60 -2.92 0.12
C ILE A 175 1.74 -3.91 -0.14
N GLY A 176 2.54 -4.22 0.89
CA GLY A 176 3.59 -5.26 0.85
C GLY A 176 3.01 -6.65 0.71
#